data_AF-A0A835YI61-F1
#
_entry.id   AF-A0A835YI61-F1
#
_cell.length_a   1.000
_cell.length_b   1.000
_cell.length_c   1.000
_cell.angle_alpha   90.00
_cell.angle_beta   90.00
_cell.angle_gamma   90.00
#
_symmetry.space_group_name_H-M   'P 1'
#
loop_
_entity.id
_entity.type
_entity.pdbx_description
1 polymer ?
#
loop_
_entity_poly.entity_id
_entity_poly.type
_entity_poly.pdbx_seq_one_letter_code
_entity_poly.pdbx_strand_id
1 'polypeptide(L)'
;EGDLSVRVLASGTRTCDVPIIIQHMFRAGLGADLPCTISYTIKAIGLFARIDGVDVCVVMLYAYEYGPSAPARNAKSVYAAYVDSVEYVYPDAVRSHIYQEVIGVYLEHTRRVRCETAYLWSAPAWQAVSYVW
;
A
#
# COMPACT_ATOMS: atom_id res chain seq x y z
N GLU A 1 -8.86 -25.86 11.94
CA GLU A 1 -8.22 -24.56 12.26
C GLU A 1 -8.02 -23.81 10.96
N GLY A 2 -8.42 -22.54 10.89
CA GLY A 2 -8.23 -21.73 9.69
C GLY A 2 -6.77 -21.29 9.61
N ASP A 3 -6.02 -21.85 8.67
CA ASP A 3 -4.63 -21.46 8.42
C ASP A 3 -4.60 -20.14 7.62
N LEU A 4 -3.95 -19.12 8.18
CA LEU A 4 -3.78 -17.81 7.57
C LEU A 4 -2.32 -17.63 7.15
N SER A 5 -2.07 -17.23 5.91
CA SER A 5 -0.73 -16.93 5.43
C SER A 5 -0.67 -15.58 4.72
N VAL A 6 0.36 -14.79 5.01
CA VAL A 6 0.65 -13.52 4.32
C VAL A 6 1.77 -13.74 3.32
N ARG A 7 1.61 -13.26 2.09
CA ARG A 7 2.61 -13.40 1.02
C ARG A 7 2.81 -12.07 0.31
N VAL A 8 4.07 -11.73 0.05
CA VAL A 8 4.41 -10.68 -0.93
C VAL A 8 4.35 -11.33 -2.31
N LEU A 9 3.34 -10.97 -3.09
CA LEU A 9 3.07 -11.55 -4.41
C LEU A 9 3.89 -10.88 -5.50
N ALA A 10 4.16 -9.58 -5.35
CA ALA A 10 5.03 -8.83 -6.24
C ALA A 10 5.78 -7.74 -5.47
N SER A 11 7.01 -7.48 -5.90
CA SER A 11 7.82 -6.36 -5.43
C SER A 11 8.67 -5.85 -6.59
N GLY A 12 8.69 -4.55 -6.83
CA GLY A 12 9.51 -3.99 -7.89
C GLY A 12 9.65 -2.48 -7.83
N THR A 13 10.78 -1.97 -8.33
CA THR A 13 10.98 -0.53 -8.44
C THR A 13 10.19 0.03 -9.62
N ARG A 14 9.58 1.19 -9.40
CA ARG A 14 8.84 1.99 -10.38
C ARG A 14 9.23 3.46 -10.24
N THR A 15 8.94 4.22 -11.29
CA THR A 15 9.12 5.67 -11.33
C THR A 15 7.80 6.33 -11.69
N CYS A 16 7.52 7.51 -11.15
CA CYS A 16 6.47 8.39 -11.64
C CYS A 16 7.07 9.71 -12.11
N ASP A 17 6.56 10.23 -13.21
CA ASP A 17 6.96 11.53 -13.73
C ASP A 17 6.32 12.64 -12.90
N VAL A 18 7.09 13.67 -12.59
CA VAL A 18 6.60 14.89 -11.96
C VAL A 18 6.17 15.83 -13.07
N PRO A 19 4.87 16.19 -13.18
CA PRO A 19 4.41 17.07 -14.24
C PRO A 19 5.16 18.41 -14.24
N ILE A 20 5.53 18.91 -15.42
CA ILE A 20 6.31 20.15 -15.57
C ILE A 20 5.66 21.35 -14.86
N ILE A 21 4.32 21.39 -14.86
CA ILE A 21 3.56 22.44 -14.19
C ILE A 21 3.80 22.44 -12.67
N ILE A 22 3.92 21.25 -12.05
CA ILE A 22 4.22 21.12 -10.62
C ILE A 22 5.66 21.53 -10.33
N GLN A 23 6.60 21.17 -11.20
CA GLN A 23 7.99 21.60 -11.08
C GLN A 23 8.10 23.14 -11.12
N HIS A 24 7.42 23.78 -12.08
CA HIS A 24 7.38 25.24 -12.18
C HIS A 24 6.72 25.89 -10.96
N MET A 25 5.61 25.34 -10.47
CA MET A 25 4.93 25.85 -9.27
C MET A 25 5.82 25.78 -8.03
N PHE A 26 6.54 24.67 -7.85
CA PHE A 26 7.48 24.51 -6.73
C PHE A 26 8.66 25.48 -6.83
N ARG A 27 9.25 25.63 -8.02
CA ARG A 27 10.34 26.58 -8.25
C ARG A 27 9.90 28.02 -7.99
N ALA A 28 8.73 28.41 -8.50
CA ALA A 28 8.22 29.78 -8.34
C ALA A 28 7.75 30.09 -6.91
N GLY A 29 7.09 29.14 -6.25
CA GLY A 29 6.48 29.35 -4.93
C GLY A 29 7.42 29.10 -3.75
N LEU A 30 8.33 28.13 -3.86
CA LEU A 30 9.18 27.67 -2.76
C LEU A 30 10.68 27.86 -3.05
N GLY A 31 11.05 28.35 -4.24
CA GLY A 31 12.46 28.49 -4.65
C GLY A 31 13.20 27.15 -4.73
N ALA A 32 12.47 26.03 -4.82
CA ALA A 32 13.02 24.69 -4.75
C ALA A 32 12.80 23.93 -6.06
N ASP A 33 13.83 23.22 -6.50
CA ASP A 33 13.76 22.34 -7.67
C ASP A 33 13.21 20.96 -7.28
N LEU A 34 12.20 20.49 -8.01
CA LEU A 34 11.74 19.12 -7.95
C LEU A 34 12.42 18.27 -9.03
N PRO A 35 12.69 16.98 -8.76
CA PRO A 35 13.20 16.08 -9.78
C PRO A 35 12.13 15.83 -10.86
N CYS A 36 12.57 15.46 -12.06
CA CYS A 36 11.64 15.10 -13.14
C CYS A 36 10.91 13.79 -12.89
N THR A 37 11.48 12.89 -12.08
CA THR A 37 10.90 11.59 -11.74
C THR A 37 11.12 11.26 -10.27
N ILE A 38 10.18 10.55 -9.65
CA ILE A 38 10.30 10.01 -8.29
C ILE A 38 10.28 8.48 -8.36
N SER A 39 11.28 7.84 -7.75
CA SER A 39 11.35 6.37 -7.66
C SER A 39 10.69 5.87 -6.38
N TYR A 40 10.00 4.74 -6.47
CA TYR A 40 9.40 4.02 -5.34
C TYR A 40 9.40 2.51 -5.61
N THR A 41 9.24 1.72 -4.55
CA THR A 41 9.01 0.28 -4.67
C THR A 41 7.52 0.02 -4.55
N ILE A 42 6.91 -0.60 -5.56
CA ILE A 42 5.56 -1.14 -5.44
C ILE A 42 5.64 -2.53 -4.82
N LYS A 43 4.76 -2.81 -3.85
CA LYS A 43 4.53 -4.15 -3.31
C LYS A 43 3.06 -4.52 -3.43
N ALA A 44 2.80 -5.77 -3.82
CA ALA A 44 1.49 -6.41 -3.73
C ALA A 44 1.56 -7.47 -2.62
N ILE A 45 0.74 -7.31 -1.59
CA ILE A 45 0.74 -8.14 -0.38
C ILE A 45 -0.64 -8.76 -0.25
N GLY A 46 -0.71 -10.09 -0.18
CA GLY A 46 -1.96 -10.83 -0.04
C GLY A 46 -2.04 -11.58 1.28
N LEU A 47 -3.21 -11.53 1.92
CA LEU A 47 -3.58 -12.47 2.98
C LEU A 47 -4.39 -13.61 2.36
N PHE A 48 -4.00 -14.84 2.69
CA PHE A 48 -4.65 -16.06 2.23
C PHE A 48 -5.22 -16.83 3.42
N ALA A 49 -6.46 -17.27 3.30
CA ALA A 49 -7.10 -18.19 4.23
C ALA A 49 -7.23 -19.57 3.56
N ARG A 50 -6.86 -20.64 4.27
CA ARG A 50 -7.13 -22.01 3.83
C ARG A 50 -8.58 -22.37 4.15
N ILE A 51 -9.39 -22.52 3.12
CA ILE A 51 -10.82 -22.86 3.21
C ILE A 51 -11.03 -24.17 2.45
N ASP A 52 -11.51 -25.21 3.15
CA ASP A 52 -11.78 -26.54 2.59
C ASP A 52 -10.61 -27.11 1.75
N GLY A 53 -9.38 -26.87 2.21
CA GLY A 53 -8.16 -27.34 1.53
C GLY A 53 -7.67 -26.43 0.39
N VAL A 54 -8.33 -25.29 0.11
CA VAL A 54 -7.96 -24.34 -0.95
C VAL A 54 -7.43 -23.03 -0.35
N ASP A 55 -6.36 -22.47 -0.92
CA ASP A 55 -5.87 -21.13 -0.56
C ASP A 55 -6.77 -20.07 -1.22
N VAL A 56 -7.52 -19.32 -0.41
CA VAL A 56 -8.36 -18.20 -0.87
C VAL A 56 -7.70 -16.88 -0.46
N CYS A 57 -7.42 -16.01 -1.41
CA CYS A 57 -6.91 -14.67 -1.11
C CYS A 57 -8.05 -13.78 -0.65
N VAL A 58 -8.00 -13.34 0.62
CA VAL A 58 -9.10 -12.65 1.29
C VAL A 58 -8.88 -11.14 1.46
N VAL A 59 -7.62 -10.70 1.44
CA VAL A 59 -7.24 -9.28 1.49
C VAL A 59 -6.06 -9.05 0.56
N MET A 60 -6.10 -7.95 -0.17
CA MET A 60 -5.00 -7.44 -0.98
C MET A 60 -4.63 -6.02 -0.57
N LEU A 61 -3.34 -5.78 -0.38
CA LEU A 61 -2.75 -4.46 -0.13
C LEU A 61 -1.70 -4.18 -1.21
N TYR A 62 -1.90 -3.09 -1.95
CA TYR A 62 -0.88 -2.49 -2.79
C TYR A 62 -0.27 -1.30 -2.05
N ALA A 63 1.04 -1.28 -1.93
CA ALA A 63 1.75 -0.20 -1.26
C ALA A 63 2.91 0.34 -2.10
N TYR A 64 3.12 1.65 -2.01
CA TYR A 64 4.29 2.34 -2.56
C TYR A 64 5.22 2.71 -1.42
N GLU A 65 6.43 2.17 -1.44
CA GLU A 65 7.45 2.41 -0.44
C GLU A 65 8.55 3.32 -0.99
N TYR A 66 8.81 4.42 -0.30
CA TYR A 66 9.82 5.41 -0.65
C TYR A 66 11.01 5.29 0.30
N GLY A 67 12.18 5.00 -0.27
CA GLY A 67 13.42 4.86 0.49
C GLY A 67 13.95 6.19 1.04
N PRO A 68 15.07 6.15 1.79
CA PRO A 68 15.71 7.35 2.34
C PRO A 68 16.30 8.28 1.27
N SER A 69 16.54 7.78 0.06
CA SER A 69 17.02 8.57 -1.08
C SER A 69 15.88 9.24 -1.86
N ALA A 70 14.61 9.03 -1.48
CA ALA A 70 13.50 9.71 -2.15
C ALA A 70 13.51 11.21 -1.82
N PRO A 71 12.98 12.07 -2.71
CA PRO A 71 13.06 13.52 -2.54
C PRO A 71 12.24 14.01 -1.34
N ALA A 72 12.86 14.86 -0.51
CA ALA A 72 12.23 15.64 0.56
C ALA A 72 11.11 14.90 1.33
N ARG A 73 9.85 15.38 1.22
CA ARG A 73 8.69 14.87 1.97
C ARG A 73 8.30 13.42 1.65
N ASN A 74 8.83 12.83 0.57
CA ASN A 74 8.60 11.43 0.24
C ASN A 74 9.60 10.50 0.94
N ALA A 75 10.73 11.00 1.45
CA ALA A 75 11.75 10.16 2.07
C ALA A 75 11.18 9.34 3.24
N LYS A 76 11.54 8.06 3.28
CA LYS A 76 11.14 7.12 4.35
C LYS A 76 9.63 7.12 4.60
N SER A 77 8.86 7.12 3.52
CA SER A 77 7.40 7.09 3.62
C SER A 77 6.81 5.89 2.90
N VAL A 78 5.60 5.49 3.30
CA VAL A 78 4.82 4.49 2.60
C VAL A 78 3.44 5.04 2.29
N TYR A 79 2.89 4.66 1.14
CA TYR A 79 1.53 4.98 0.74
C TYR A 79 0.78 3.68 0.48
N ALA A 80 -0.30 3.43 1.22
CA ALA A 80 -1.21 2.34 0.93
C ALA A 80 -2.10 2.76 -0.25
N ALA A 81 -1.74 2.31 -1.44
CA ALA A 81 -2.35 2.73 -2.69
C ALA A 81 -3.74 2.12 -2.88
N TYR A 82 -3.88 0.82 -2.61
CA TYR A 82 -5.16 0.12 -2.67
C TYR A 82 -5.23 -0.91 -1.56
N VAL A 83 -6.39 -1.00 -0.91
CA VAL A 83 -6.76 -2.06 0.01
C VAL A 83 -8.12 -2.57 -0.40
N ASP A 84 -8.22 -3.88 -0.61
CA ASP A 84 -9.46 -4.52 -1.02
C ASP A 84 -9.59 -5.90 -0.37
N SER A 85 -10.83 -6.38 -0.19
CA SER A 85 -11.10 -7.63 0.50
C SER A 85 -12.38 -8.30 0.00
N VAL A 86 -12.48 -9.60 0.24
CA VAL A 86 -13.64 -10.44 -0.13
C VAL A 86 -14.20 -11.15 1.09
N GLU A 87 -15.51 -11.37 1.14
CA GLU A 87 -16.22 -11.83 2.35
C GLU A 87 -16.17 -13.36 2.58
N TYR A 88 -14.98 -13.97 2.51
CA TYR A 88 -14.78 -15.42 2.71
C TYR A 88 -14.20 -15.81 4.08
N VAL A 89 -13.84 -14.84 4.93
CA VAL A 89 -13.31 -15.11 6.27
C VAL A 89 -14.42 -15.54 7.22
N TYR A 90 -14.25 -16.70 7.86
CA TYR A 90 -15.17 -17.27 8.86
C TYR A 90 -14.46 -17.54 10.20
N PRO A 91 -15.10 -17.25 11.36
CA PRO A 91 -16.42 -16.63 11.50
C PRO A 91 -16.44 -15.13 11.16
N ASP A 92 -17.59 -14.63 10.69
CA ASP A 92 -17.78 -13.21 10.29
C ASP A 92 -17.35 -12.21 11.37
N ALA A 93 -17.52 -12.56 12.65
CA ALA A 93 -17.18 -11.71 13.78
C ALA A 93 -15.69 -11.33 13.83
N VAL A 94 -14.79 -12.13 13.26
CA VAL A 94 -13.34 -11.84 13.25
C VAL A 94 -12.87 -11.17 11.96
N ARG A 95 -13.73 -11.09 10.93
CA ARG A 95 -13.37 -10.60 9.59
C ARG A 95 -12.78 -9.19 9.62
N SER A 96 -13.49 -8.24 10.23
CA SER A 96 -13.03 -6.85 10.33
C SER A 96 -11.71 -6.72 11.09
N HIS A 97 -11.52 -7.49 12.15
CA HIS A 97 -10.29 -7.50 12.93
C HIS A 97 -9.12 -8.02 12.09
N ILE A 98 -9.31 -9.12 11.37
CA ILE A 98 -8.29 -9.69 10.48
C ILE A 98 -7.89 -8.68 9.40
N TYR A 99 -8.84 -7.93 8.82
CA TYR A 99 -8.54 -6.93 7.80
C TYR A 99 -7.72 -5.76 8.35
N GLN A 100 -8.06 -5.30 9.56
CA GLN A 100 -7.31 -4.26 10.26
C GLN A 100 -5.89 -4.72 10.61
N GLU A 101 -5.73 -5.97 11.04
CA GLU A 101 -4.42 -6.55 11.37
C GLU A 101 -3.48 -6.62 10.15
N VAL A 102 -3.97 -6.89 8.94
CA VAL A 102 -3.13 -6.86 7.73
C VAL A 102 -2.46 -5.49 7.56
N ILE A 103 -3.23 -4.41 7.70
CA ILE A 103 -2.71 -3.04 7.62
C ILE A 103 -1.81 -2.75 8.82
N GLY A 104 -2.23 -3.12 10.04
CA GLY A 104 -1.49 -2.88 11.28
C GLY A 104 -0.10 -3.53 11.26
N VAL A 105 -0.03 -4.81 10.90
CA VAL A 105 1.23 -5.56 10.78
C VAL A 105 2.10 -5.00 9.67
N TYR A 106 1.52 -4.59 8.53
CA TYR A 106 2.28 -3.91 7.48
C TYR A 106 2.90 -2.59 7.97
N LEU A 107 2.12 -1.74 8.65
CA LEU A 107 2.63 -0.49 9.22
C LEU A 107 3.69 -0.73 10.29
N GLU A 108 3.53 -1.75 11.13
CA GLU A 108 4.56 -2.15 12.09
C GLU A 108 5.85 -2.60 11.40
N HIS A 109 5.73 -3.40 10.33
CA HIS A 109 6.86 -3.84 9.52
C HIS A 109 7.59 -2.63 8.90
N THR A 110 6.87 -1.72 8.26
CA THR A 110 7.46 -0.53 7.64
C THR A 110 8.18 0.35 8.67
N ARG A 111 7.62 0.51 9.88
CA ARG A 111 8.28 1.20 10.98
C ARG A 111 9.60 0.53 11.38
N ARG A 112 9.65 -0.81 11.45
CA ARG A 112 10.89 -1.56 11.75
C ARG A 112 11.97 -1.33 10.70
N VAL A 113 11.61 -1.18 9.43
CA VAL A 113 12.55 -0.84 8.34
C VAL A 113 12.78 0.67 8.17
N ARG A 114 12.52 1.45 9.23
CA ARG A 114 12.79 2.90 9.33
C ARG A 114 11.94 3.78 8.41
N CYS A 115 10.73 3.33 8.06
CA CYS A 115 9.69 4.24 7.59
C CYS A 115 9.27 5.17 8.74
N GLU A 116 9.18 6.47 8.45
CA GLU A 116 8.82 7.52 9.40
C GLU A 116 7.38 8.01 9.21
N THR A 117 6.79 7.81 8.02
CA THR A 117 5.45 8.33 7.71
C THR A 117 4.66 7.37 6.83
N ALA A 118 3.41 7.11 7.21
CA ALA A 118 2.47 6.35 6.39
C ALA A 118 1.33 7.25 5.93
N TYR A 119 1.01 7.16 4.64
CA TYR A 119 -0.10 7.87 4.01
C TYR A 119 -1.20 6.88 3.64
N LEU A 120 -2.43 7.21 4.04
CA LEU A 120 -3.64 6.46 3.75
C LEU A 120 -4.63 7.44 3.11
N TRP A 121 -5.22 7.05 1.98
CA TRP A 121 -6.33 7.78 1.39
C TRP A 121 -7.60 6.95 1.51
N SER A 122 -8.47 7.34 2.43
CA SER A 122 -9.75 6.67 2.65
C SER A 122 -10.78 7.12 1.62
N ALA A 123 -10.74 6.50 0.44
CA ALA A 123 -11.70 6.69 -0.63
C ALA A 123 -12.40 5.35 -0.94
N PRO A 124 -13.68 5.16 -0.57
CA PRO A 124 -14.40 3.94 -0.93
C PRO A 124 -14.59 3.86 -2.46
N ALA A 125 -14.65 2.65 -3.00
CA ALA A 125 -14.91 2.45 -4.42
C ALA A 125 -16.32 2.94 -4.78
N TRP A 126 -16.48 3.39 -6.02
CA TRP A 126 -17.80 3.69 -6.56
C TRP A 126 -18.59 2.39 -6.77
N GLN A 127 -19.92 2.45 -6.73
CA GLN A 127 -20.76 1.29 -7.01
C GLN A 127 -20.38 0.66 -8.35
N ALA A 128 -20.20 -0.67 -8.34
CA ALA A 128 -19.80 -1.51 -9.48
C ALA A 128 -18.34 -1.34 -9.97
N VAL A 129 -17.47 -0.65 -9.23
CA VAL A 129 -16.02 -0.66 -9.46
C VAL A 129 -15.35 -1.38 -8.29
N SER A 130 -14.49 -2.33 -8.61
CA SER A 130 -13.63 -3.00 -7.64
C SER A 130 -12.21 -2.46 -7.75
N TYR A 131 -11.50 -2.37 -6.63
CA TYR A 131 -10.13 -1.87 -6.64
C TYR A 131 -9.14 -2.93 -7.09
N VAL A 132 -9.36 -4.19 -6.70
CA VAL A 132 -8.45 -5.30 -6.99
C VAL A 132 -9.16 -6.50 -7.61
N TRP A 133 -10.35 -6.86 -7.11
CA TRP A 133 -11.06 -8.09 -7.50
C TRP A 133 -11.95 -7.95 -8.73
#